data_AF-A0A7C2FUH3-F1
#
_entry.id   AF-A0A7C2FUH3-F1
#
_cell.length_a   1.000
_cell.length_b   1.000
_cell.length_c   1.000
_cell.angle_alpha   90.00
_cell.angle_beta   90.00
_cell.angle_gamma   90.00
#
_symmetry.space_group_name_H-M   'P 1'
#
loop_
_entity.id
_entity.type
_entity.pdbx_description
1 polymer ?
#
loop_
_entity_poly.entity_id
_entity_poly.type
_entity_poly.pdbx_seq_one_letter_code
_entity_poly.pdbx_strand_id
1 'polypeptide(L)'
;MAKKNTGKAPSVQFYYKDFLADMSEYEPEIIGAWMLVLIKIWHTKDAGQITKTLAQFSLIMQTTIDKAKMFLDYFSTEKIADVTELNGKITVINRRAKRDATLAEQNRLRQKAFRNKGNNNAKVTEPKGNPSSSSSSSSSTSIRKEKNKKKKKTTPFLLQEGKFKNITPEDLTQWSEAYPAVDIQLSIKQAAQWLVSNPTKLKKNYRRFLTNWFMRTQENGGNKEGGKNGRTKKDIGHPKEFIR
;
A
#
# COMPACT_ATOMS: atom_id res chain seq x y z
N MET A 1 25.04 11.77 18.41
CA MET A 1 25.78 11.41 17.18
C MET A 1 24.82 11.36 15.99
N ALA A 2 24.96 12.29 15.05
CA ALA A 2 24.15 12.31 13.83
C ALA A 2 24.47 11.07 12.97
N LYS A 3 23.44 10.36 12.48
CA LYS A 3 23.64 9.24 11.56
C LYS A 3 24.38 9.75 10.32
N LYS A 4 25.59 9.21 10.07
CA LYS A 4 26.28 9.36 8.79
C LYS A 4 25.31 8.95 7.68
N ASN A 5 24.96 9.90 6.82
CA ASN A 5 24.30 9.61 5.55
C ASN A 5 25.28 8.73 4.77
N THR A 6 25.05 7.42 4.75
CA THR A 6 25.70 6.52 3.79
C THR A 6 25.37 7.06 2.41
N GLY A 7 26.36 7.58 1.69
CA GLY A 7 26.24 8.39 0.46
C GLY A 7 25.59 7.70 -0.74
N LYS A 8 24.42 7.10 -0.57
CA LYS A 8 23.51 6.74 -1.63
C LYS A 8 22.71 8.00 -1.94
N ALA A 9 22.86 8.51 -3.16
CA ALA A 9 21.94 9.52 -3.70
C ALA A 9 20.49 9.02 -3.49
N PRO A 10 19.50 9.90 -3.31
CA PRO A 10 18.11 9.47 -3.18
C PRO A 10 17.75 8.60 -4.39
N SER A 11 17.56 7.30 -4.16
CA SER A 11 17.15 6.38 -5.20
C SER A 11 15.67 6.62 -5.48
N VAL A 12 15.35 7.10 -6.67
CA VAL A 12 13.98 7.23 -7.14
C VAL A 12 13.68 6.11 -8.12
N GLN A 13 12.52 5.47 -7.94
CA GLN A 13 12.05 4.48 -8.88
C GLN A 13 11.45 5.19 -10.10
N PHE A 14 12.15 5.12 -11.23
CA PHE A 14 11.69 5.70 -12.49
C PHE A 14 11.11 4.62 -13.41
N TYR A 15 9.87 4.83 -13.85
CA TYR A 15 9.17 3.91 -14.75
C TYR A 15 9.17 4.48 -16.16
N TYR A 16 10.17 4.07 -16.96
CA TYR A 16 10.34 4.58 -18.33
C TYR A 16 9.11 4.32 -19.22
N LYS A 17 8.45 3.16 -19.05
CA LYS A 17 7.25 2.82 -19.80
C LYS A 17 6.11 3.81 -19.55
N ASP A 18 5.87 4.13 -18.28
CA ASP A 18 4.84 5.09 -17.88
C ASP A 18 5.20 6.49 -18.38
N PHE A 19 6.47 6.89 -18.22
CA PHE A 19 6.94 8.19 -18.68
C PHE A 19 6.77 8.35 -20.19
N LEU A 20 7.17 7.37 -20.99
CA LEU A 20 7.03 7.42 -22.44
C LEU A 20 5.56 7.37 -22.86
N ALA A 21 4.71 6.59 -22.18
CA ALA A 21 3.28 6.60 -22.47
C ALA A 21 2.65 7.98 -22.24
N ASP A 22 3.10 8.70 -21.21
CA ASP A 22 2.60 10.04 -20.90
C ASP A 22 3.24 11.12 -21.79
N MET A 23 4.43 10.88 -22.38
CA MET A 23 5.25 11.93 -23.00
C MET A 23 5.56 11.75 -24.49
N SER A 24 5.27 10.59 -25.08
CA SER A 24 5.70 10.24 -26.45
C SER A 24 5.11 11.13 -27.54
N GLU A 25 4.02 11.84 -27.24
CA GLU A 25 3.31 12.71 -28.18
C GLU A 25 3.83 14.16 -28.15
N TYR A 26 4.71 14.51 -27.20
CA TYR A 26 5.23 15.86 -27.07
C TYR A 26 6.57 16.05 -27.77
N GLU A 27 6.91 17.31 -28.04
CA GLU A 27 8.19 17.67 -28.62
C GLU A 27 9.37 17.31 -27.69
N PRO A 28 10.53 16.91 -28.23
CA PRO A 28 11.70 16.56 -27.43
C PRO A 28 12.16 17.64 -26.45
N GLU A 29 11.99 18.93 -26.79
CA GLU A 29 12.31 20.04 -25.90
C GLU A 29 11.41 20.05 -24.65
N ILE A 30 10.10 19.80 -24.81
CA ILE A 30 9.13 19.72 -23.70
C ILE A 30 9.44 18.51 -22.82
N ILE A 31 9.71 17.36 -23.43
CA ILE A 31 10.08 16.13 -22.72
C ILE A 31 11.36 16.37 -21.88
N GLY A 32 12.38 16.99 -22.48
CA GLY A 32 13.63 17.33 -21.83
C GLY A 32 13.44 18.32 -20.68
N ALA A 33 12.70 19.40 -20.91
CA ALA A 33 12.40 20.40 -19.90
C ALA A 33 11.66 19.78 -18.70
N TRP A 34 10.67 18.93 -18.95
CA TRP A 34 9.92 18.25 -17.89
C TRP A 34 10.80 17.27 -17.12
N MET A 35 11.65 16.50 -17.80
CA MET A 35 12.59 15.59 -17.17
C MET A 35 13.54 16.32 -16.21
N LEU A 36 14.08 17.48 -16.62
CA LEU A 36 14.96 18.28 -15.77
C LEU A 36 14.23 18.80 -14.52
N VAL A 37 12.97 19.22 -14.67
CA VAL A 37 12.13 19.59 -13.52
C VAL A 37 11.87 18.40 -12.59
N LEU A 38 11.57 17.22 -13.14
CA LEU A 38 11.35 15.99 -12.37
C LEU A 38 12.57 15.61 -11.53
N ILE A 39 13.76 15.62 -12.15
CA ILE A 39 15.03 15.39 -11.46
C ILE A 39 15.17 16.37 -10.30
N LYS A 40 14.89 17.66 -10.53
CA LYS A 40 14.98 18.65 -9.47
C LYS A 40 13.99 18.40 -8.34
N ILE A 41 12.74 18.06 -8.66
CA ILE A 41 11.70 17.68 -7.69
C ILE A 41 12.17 16.49 -6.84
N TRP A 42 12.78 15.47 -7.44
CA TRP A 42 13.28 14.29 -6.75
C TRP A 42 14.46 14.57 -5.81
N HIS A 43 15.29 15.55 -6.15
CA HIS A 43 16.39 15.98 -5.28
C HIS A 43 15.93 16.89 -4.14
N THR A 44 14.87 17.68 -4.35
CA THR A 44 14.26 18.50 -3.30
C THR A 44 13.40 17.65 -2.38
N LYS A 45 13.52 17.83 -1.05
CA LYS A 45 12.67 17.12 -0.08
C LYS A 45 11.29 17.77 0.07
N ASP A 46 10.82 18.44 -0.97
CA ASP A 46 9.65 19.33 -0.95
C ASP A 46 8.37 18.58 -1.36
N ALA A 47 8.23 17.31 -0.97
CA ALA A 47 6.99 16.54 -1.14
C ALA A 47 6.41 16.52 -2.57
N GLY A 48 7.28 16.45 -3.60
CA GLY A 48 6.85 16.31 -5.00
C GLY A 48 6.51 17.62 -5.71
N GLN A 49 6.88 18.76 -5.14
CA GLN A 49 6.74 20.07 -5.75
C GLN A 49 8.06 20.84 -5.71
N ILE A 50 8.19 21.84 -6.57
CA ILE A 50 9.30 22.78 -6.57
C ILE A 50 8.77 24.19 -6.74
N THR A 51 9.26 25.13 -5.93
CA THR A 51 8.90 26.55 -6.04
C THR A 51 10.14 27.40 -6.28
N LYS A 52 10.16 28.10 -7.42
CA LYS A 52 11.30 28.90 -7.90
C LYS A 52 10.82 30.12 -8.69
N THR A 53 11.71 31.08 -8.90
CA THR A 53 11.43 32.19 -9.82
C THR A 53 11.53 31.74 -11.27
N LEU A 54 10.97 32.50 -12.21
CA LEU A 54 11.05 32.18 -13.64
C LEU A 54 12.51 32.07 -14.13
N ALA A 55 13.38 33.00 -13.71
CA ALA A 55 14.82 32.96 -14.02
C ALA A 55 15.53 31.72 -13.44
N GLN A 56 15.07 31.20 -12.30
CA GLN A 56 15.60 29.94 -11.77
C GLN A 56 15.11 28.73 -12.56
N PHE A 57 13.87 28.76 -13.07
CA PHE A 57 13.38 27.70 -13.96
C PHE A 57 14.11 27.68 -15.29
N SER A 58 14.48 28.83 -15.85
CA SER A 58 15.29 28.87 -17.07
C SER A 58 16.64 28.19 -16.89
N LEU A 59 17.28 28.36 -15.72
CA LEU A 59 18.51 27.63 -15.36
C LEU A 59 18.27 26.12 -15.17
N ILE A 60 17.17 25.72 -14.54
CA ILE A 60 16.84 24.30 -14.32
C ILE A 60 16.59 23.59 -15.66
N MET A 61 15.82 24.21 -16.55
CA MET A 61 15.46 23.68 -17.86
C MET A 61 16.58 23.89 -18.89
N GLN A 62 17.64 24.62 -18.53
CA GLN A 62 18.79 24.95 -19.39
C GLN A 62 18.38 25.66 -20.69
N THR A 63 17.54 26.68 -20.56
CA THR A 63 16.98 27.42 -21.70
C THR A 63 16.86 28.92 -21.39
N THR A 64 16.40 29.71 -22.36
CA THR A 64 16.15 31.14 -22.16
C THR A 64 14.94 31.37 -21.25
N ILE A 65 14.83 32.56 -20.65
CA ILE A 65 13.72 32.91 -19.75
C ILE A 65 12.37 32.80 -20.48
N ASP A 66 12.31 33.25 -21.74
CA ASP A 66 11.09 33.21 -22.55
C ASP A 66 10.66 31.78 -22.87
N LYS A 67 11.60 30.92 -23.29
CA LYS A 67 11.31 29.50 -23.51
C LYS A 67 10.88 28.80 -22.22
N ALA A 68 11.51 29.10 -21.09
CA ALA A 68 11.12 28.53 -19.81
C ALA A 68 9.69 28.93 -19.43
N LYS A 69 9.29 30.17 -19.69
CA LYS A 69 7.90 30.62 -19.51
C LYS A 69 6.97 29.83 -20.42
N MET A 70 7.30 29.73 -21.69
CA MET A 70 6.53 28.98 -22.68
C MET A 70 6.33 27.52 -22.27
N PHE A 71 7.37 26.86 -21.74
CA PHE A 71 7.28 25.49 -21.23
C PHE A 71 6.39 25.37 -19.99
N LEU A 72 6.47 26.32 -19.05
CA LEU A 72 5.63 26.32 -17.86
C LEU A 72 4.15 26.53 -18.20
N ASP A 73 3.86 27.43 -19.15
CA ASP A 73 2.51 27.65 -19.67
C ASP A 73 1.99 26.40 -20.40
N TYR A 74 2.85 25.74 -21.17
CA TYR A 74 2.54 24.48 -21.83
C TYR A 74 2.24 23.35 -20.83
N PHE A 75 3.05 23.22 -19.77
CA PHE A 75 2.82 22.21 -18.72
C PHE A 75 1.47 22.40 -18.02
N SER A 76 1.06 23.65 -17.82
CA SER A 76 -0.25 23.98 -17.25
C SER A 76 -1.38 23.65 -18.22
N THR A 77 -1.24 24.04 -19.50
CA THR A 77 -2.27 23.89 -20.54
C THR A 77 -2.54 22.43 -20.88
N GLU A 78 -1.49 21.65 -21.15
CA GLU A 78 -1.57 20.21 -21.44
C GLU A 78 -1.75 19.36 -20.17
N LYS A 79 -1.85 20.01 -19.01
CA LYS A 79 -1.99 19.36 -17.70
C LYS A 79 -0.88 18.35 -17.43
N ILE A 80 0.34 18.57 -17.93
CA ILE A 80 1.52 17.75 -17.60
C ILE A 80 1.87 17.89 -16.12
N ALA A 81 1.74 19.11 -15.59
CA ALA A 81 1.99 19.45 -14.19
C ALA A 81 0.94 20.42 -13.67
N ASP A 82 0.78 20.49 -12.34
CA ASP A 82 0.00 21.57 -11.75
C ASP A 82 0.95 22.75 -11.52
N VAL A 83 0.71 23.86 -12.20
CA VAL A 83 1.55 25.06 -12.16
C VAL A 83 0.74 26.21 -11.55
N THR A 84 1.29 26.87 -10.54
CA THR A 84 0.67 28.04 -9.89
C THR A 84 1.70 29.14 -9.68
N GLU A 85 1.34 30.38 -9.97
CA GLU A 85 2.21 31.53 -9.75
C GLU A 85 1.66 32.41 -8.62
N LEU A 86 2.50 32.70 -7.62
CA LEU A 86 2.18 33.59 -6.50
C LEU A 86 3.41 34.45 -6.16
N ASN A 87 3.22 35.78 -6.14
CA ASN A 87 4.26 36.75 -5.76
C ASN A 87 5.59 36.58 -6.55
N GLY A 88 5.50 36.35 -7.86
CA GLY A 88 6.67 36.16 -8.74
C GLY A 88 7.43 34.84 -8.52
N LYS A 89 6.86 33.91 -7.76
CA LYS A 89 7.34 32.54 -7.60
C LYS A 89 6.36 31.58 -8.23
N ILE A 90 6.90 30.69 -9.06
CA ILE A 90 6.15 29.65 -9.75
C ILE A 90 6.35 28.35 -8.98
N THR A 91 5.26 27.71 -8.62
CA THR A 91 5.23 26.39 -8.01
C THR A 91 4.80 25.38 -9.07
N VAL A 92 5.63 24.37 -9.30
CA VAL A 92 5.35 23.27 -10.22
C VAL A 92 5.23 21.99 -9.40
N ILE A 93 4.15 21.25 -9.59
CA ILE A 93 3.82 20.06 -8.82
C ILE A 93 3.76 18.85 -9.74
N ASN A 94 4.56 17.82 -9.44
CA ASN A 94 4.36 16.51 -10.03
C ASN A 94 3.34 15.73 -9.20
N ARG A 95 2.15 15.50 -9.78
CA ARG A 95 1.03 14.83 -9.09
C ARG A 95 1.39 13.44 -8.56
N ARG A 96 2.19 12.66 -9.29
CA ARG A 96 2.63 11.33 -8.84
C ARG A 96 3.56 11.44 -7.64
N ALA A 97 4.60 12.26 -7.72
CA ALA A 97 5.55 12.49 -6.65
C ALA A 97 4.86 13.03 -5.37
N LYS A 98 3.86 13.91 -5.54
CA LYS A 98 3.06 14.40 -4.42
C LYS A 98 2.24 13.29 -3.75
N ARG A 99 1.57 12.44 -4.55
CA ARG A 99 0.87 11.25 -4.03
C ARG A 99 1.83 10.31 -3.30
N ASP A 100 2.99 10.03 -3.89
CA ASP A 100 3.99 9.14 -3.29
C ASP A 100 4.55 9.72 -1.97
N ALA A 101 4.78 11.03 -1.92
CA ALA A 101 5.17 11.72 -0.69
C ALA A 101 4.09 11.63 0.40
N THR A 102 2.82 11.84 0.06
CA THR A 102 1.71 11.68 1.02
C THR A 102 1.59 10.25 1.52
N LEU A 103 1.74 9.26 0.64
CA LEU A 103 1.69 7.85 1.01
C LEU A 103 2.87 7.47 1.92
N ALA A 104 4.08 7.96 1.60
CA ALA A 104 5.26 7.77 2.43
C ALA A 104 5.07 8.37 3.83
N GLU A 105 4.48 9.56 3.92
CA GLU A 105 4.20 10.21 5.20
C GLU A 105 3.14 9.45 6.01
N GLN A 106 2.04 9.03 5.39
CA GLN A 106 1.02 8.22 6.05
C GLN A 106 1.61 6.90 6.57
N ASN A 107 2.46 6.23 5.77
CA ASN A 107 3.15 5.01 6.19
C ASN A 107 4.11 5.26 7.36
N ARG A 108 4.86 6.37 7.34
CA ARG A 108 5.73 6.81 8.44
C ARG A 108 4.92 7.00 9.73
N LEU A 109 3.79 7.70 9.66
CA LEU A 109 2.90 7.93 10.80
C LEU A 109 2.32 6.61 11.33
N ARG A 110 1.86 5.71 10.45
CA ARG A 110 1.38 4.37 10.83
C ARG A 110 2.46 3.56 11.56
N GLN A 111 3.69 3.56 11.04
CA GLN A 111 4.82 2.88 11.69
C GLN A 111 5.18 3.51 13.04
N LYS A 112 5.17 4.85 13.14
CA LYS A 112 5.40 5.57 14.40
C LYS A 112 4.35 5.21 15.44
N ALA A 113 3.07 5.20 15.07
CA ALA A 113 1.97 4.81 15.95
C ALA A 113 2.09 3.36 16.43
N PHE A 114 2.43 2.43 15.53
CA PHE A 114 2.68 1.02 15.90
C PHE A 114 3.83 0.87 16.90
N ARG A 115 4.95 1.57 16.67
CA ARG A 115 6.10 1.55 17.59
C ARG A 115 5.75 2.14 18.95
N ASN A 116 5.01 3.24 19.00
CA ASN A 116 4.57 3.86 20.25
C ASN A 116 3.62 2.96 21.03
N LYS A 117 2.75 2.19 20.35
CA LYS A 117 1.86 1.21 20.99
C LYS A 117 2.62 0.09 21.71
N GLY A 118 3.84 -0.25 21.25
CA GLY A 118 4.71 -1.24 21.89
C GLY A 118 5.38 -0.76 23.19
N ASN A 119 5.43 0.56 23.45
CA ASN A 119 6.05 1.11 24.65
C ASN A 119 5.13 1.11 25.89
N ASN A 120 3.85 0.79 25.74
CA ASN A 120 2.88 0.79 26.85
C ASN A 120 2.78 -0.56 27.58
N ASN A 121 3.47 -1.62 27.11
CA ASN A 121 3.61 -2.85 27.88
C ASN A 121 4.78 -2.66 28.84
N ALA A 122 4.50 -2.02 29.99
CA ALA A 122 5.40 -2.03 31.13
C ALA A 122 5.83 -3.48 31.42
N LYS A 123 7.11 -3.64 31.78
CA LYS A 123 7.75 -4.94 32.02
C LYS A 123 7.17 -5.56 33.30
N VAL A 124 6.00 -6.20 33.24
CA VAL A 124 5.39 -6.96 34.35
C VAL A 124 5.98 -8.37 34.45
N THR A 125 7.29 -8.52 34.23
CA THR A 125 7.96 -9.80 34.50
C THR A 125 9.37 -9.52 34.95
N GLU A 126 9.67 -9.98 36.17
CA GLU A 126 11.01 -9.89 36.73
C GLU A 126 12.02 -10.65 35.86
N PRO A 127 13.25 -10.14 35.69
CA PRO A 127 14.26 -10.80 34.90
C PRO A 127 14.72 -12.06 35.63
N LYS A 128 14.29 -13.24 35.16
CA LYS A 128 14.98 -14.49 35.49
C LYS A 128 16.41 -14.38 34.95
N GLY A 129 17.38 -14.35 35.86
CA GLY A 129 18.79 -14.11 35.58
C GLY A 129 19.35 -15.13 34.59
N ASN A 130 20.24 -14.64 33.72
CA ASN A 130 21.18 -15.47 32.98
C ASN A 130 22.56 -14.80 33.04
N PRO A 131 23.64 -15.53 33.34
CA PRO A 131 24.92 -14.93 33.69
C PRO A 131 25.75 -14.55 32.47
N SER A 132 26.62 -13.58 32.72
CA SER A 132 27.84 -13.20 32.01
C SER A 132 27.72 -12.55 30.61
N SER A 133 28.10 -11.28 30.64
CA SER A 133 28.67 -10.46 29.57
C SER A 133 29.98 -11.00 29.02
N SER A 134 30.18 -10.90 27.71
CA SER A 134 31.48 -10.54 27.14
C SER A 134 31.31 -9.81 25.81
N SER A 135 32.08 -8.74 25.67
CA SER A 135 32.10 -7.81 24.55
C SER A 135 33.10 -8.24 23.47
N SER A 136 32.85 -7.71 22.26
CA SER A 136 33.78 -7.41 21.15
C SER A 136 34.54 -8.55 20.46
N SER A 137 34.29 -8.73 19.16
CA SER A 137 35.18 -8.24 18.11
C SER A 137 34.68 -8.62 16.71
N SER A 138 34.85 -7.70 15.78
CA SER A 138 34.65 -7.84 14.35
C SER A 138 35.67 -8.81 13.78
N SER A 139 35.27 -9.75 12.92
CA SER A 139 36.11 -10.24 11.81
C SER A 139 35.26 -10.94 10.77
N SER A 140 35.48 -10.52 9.53
CA SER A 140 34.97 -11.09 8.29
C SER A 140 35.45 -12.51 8.08
N THR A 141 34.52 -13.43 7.80
CA THR A 141 34.78 -14.56 6.89
C THR A 141 33.47 -15.15 6.40
N SER A 142 33.33 -15.12 5.09
CA SER A 142 32.31 -15.78 4.29
C SER A 142 32.34 -17.28 4.51
N ILE A 143 31.33 -17.83 5.21
CA ILE A 143 30.94 -19.23 5.08
C ILE A 143 29.42 -19.31 4.86
N ARG A 144 29.10 -19.76 3.65
CA ARG A 144 27.78 -20.19 3.16
C ARG A 144 27.24 -21.24 4.13
N LYS A 145 26.13 -20.96 4.84
CA LYS A 145 25.42 -21.98 5.63
C LYS A 145 24.08 -22.31 4.99
N GLU A 146 23.97 -23.58 4.65
CA GLU A 146 22.85 -24.26 4.03
C GLU A 146 21.53 -24.10 4.79
N LYS A 147 20.46 -24.24 4.00
CA LYS A 147 19.07 -24.37 4.41
C LYS A 147 18.93 -25.42 5.52
N ASN A 148 18.46 -25.00 6.69
CA ASN A 148 17.92 -25.93 7.67
C ASN A 148 16.46 -25.58 8.00
N LYS A 149 15.55 -26.45 7.52
CA LYS A 149 14.10 -26.41 7.74
C LYS A 149 13.82 -26.42 9.25
N LYS A 150 13.57 -25.26 9.85
CA LYS A 150 13.04 -25.19 11.22
C LYS A 150 11.54 -25.47 11.22
N LYS A 151 11.22 -26.62 11.84
CA LYS A 151 9.92 -27.18 12.20
C LYS A 151 8.82 -26.13 12.41
N LYS A 152 7.73 -26.29 11.66
CA LYS A 152 6.49 -25.51 11.79
C LYS A 152 6.01 -25.59 13.23
N LYS A 153 6.05 -24.45 13.94
CA LYS A 153 5.39 -24.27 15.22
C LYS A 153 3.89 -24.45 15.01
N THR A 154 3.34 -25.40 15.75
CA THR A 154 1.92 -25.71 15.88
C THR A 154 1.11 -24.43 16.06
N THR A 155 0.30 -24.10 15.06
CA THR A 155 -0.78 -23.12 15.15
C THR A 155 -2.07 -23.91 15.36
N PRO A 156 -2.98 -23.50 16.26
CA PRO A 156 -4.28 -24.15 16.38
C PRO A 156 -5.15 -23.68 15.20
N PHE A 157 -4.85 -24.21 14.03
CA PHE A 157 -5.74 -24.22 12.88
C PHE A 157 -5.60 -25.58 12.22
N LEU A 158 -6.20 -26.57 12.87
CA LEU A 158 -6.56 -27.81 12.20
C LEU A 158 -7.90 -27.56 11.55
N LEU A 159 -7.87 -27.03 10.33
CA LEU A 159 -8.87 -27.39 9.34
C LEU A 159 -8.61 -28.85 8.97
N GLN A 160 -8.88 -29.76 9.91
CA GLN A 160 -9.07 -31.16 9.57
C GLN A 160 -10.58 -31.24 9.34
N GLU A 161 -10.97 -31.43 8.07
CA GLU A 161 -12.37 -31.59 7.62
C GLU A 161 -13.25 -30.32 7.58
N GLY A 162 -12.69 -29.11 7.44
CA GLY A 162 -13.50 -27.93 7.09
C GLY A 162 -14.22 -27.21 8.24
N LYS A 163 -13.87 -27.49 9.51
CA LYS A 163 -14.52 -26.89 10.71
C LYS A 163 -13.59 -25.96 11.50
N PHE A 164 -14.13 -24.88 12.06
CA PHE A 164 -13.41 -24.01 13.00
C PHE A 164 -13.33 -24.67 14.38
N LYS A 165 -12.14 -24.67 15.01
CA LYS A 165 -11.98 -25.13 16.39
C LYS A 165 -12.37 -24.01 17.37
N ASN A 166 -13.08 -24.36 18.45
CA ASN A 166 -13.50 -23.48 19.55
C ASN A 166 -14.65 -22.50 19.22
N ILE A 167 -15.56 -22.83 18.31
CA ILE A 167 -16.87 -22.15 18.26
C ILE A 167 -17.77 -22.83 19.29
N THR A 168 -18.14 -22.13 20.35
CA THR A 168 -19.08 -22.63 21.35
C THR A 168 -20.52 -22.29 20.94
N PRO A 169 -21.54 -23.00 21.44
CA PRO A 169 -22.94 -22.65 21.18
C PRO A 169 -23.29 -21.23 21.65
N GLU A 170 -22.63 -20.72 22.70
CA GLU A 170 -22.79 -19.34 23.17
C GLU A 170 -22.27 -18.31 22.16
N ASP A 171 -21.24 -18.64 21.38
CA ASP A 171 -20.77 -17.76 20.31
C ASP A 171 -21.77 -17.69 19.16
N LEU A 172 -22.45 -18.82 18.87
CA LEU A 172 -23.50 -18.87 17.86
C LEU A 172 -24.70 -18.03 18.26
N THR A 173 -25.12 -18.08 19.53
CA THR A 173 -26.21 -17.25 20.03
C THR A 173 -25.85 -15.78 19.98
N GLN A 174 -24.67 -15.39 20.47
CA GLN A 174 -24.17 -14.00 20.39
C GLN A 174 -24.13 -13.47 18.96
N TRP A 175 -23.64 -14.26 17.99
CA TRP A 175 -23.61 -13.81 16.59
C TRP A 175 -25.00 -13.78 15.96
N SER A 176 -25.90 -14.69 16.33
CA SER A 176 -27.28 -14.69 15.83
C SER A 176 -28.07 -13.47 16.31
N GLU A 177 -27.80 -12.99 17.53
CA GLU A 177 -28.38 -11.77 18.11
C GLU A 177 -27.78 -10.52 17.45
N ALA A 178 -26.46 -10.48 17.27
CA ALA A 178 -25.78 -9.34 16.68
C ALA A 178 -26.03 -9.17 15.17
N TYR A 179 -26.30 -10.26 14.44
CA TYR A 179 -26.50 -10.26 12.99
C TYR A 179 -27.82 -10.96 12.61
N PRO A 180 -28.98 -10.36 12.91
CA PRO A 180 -30.28 -11.02 12.78
C PRO A 180 -30.60 -11.41 11.33
N ALA A 181 -30.11 -10.65 10.33
CA ALA A 181 -30.35 -10.89 8.90
C ALA A 181 -29.42 -11.95 8.28
N VAL A 182 -28.50 -12.53 9.06
CA VAL A 182 -27.49 -13.47 8.57
C VAL A 182 -27.80 -14.87 9.11
N ASP A 183 -27.84 -15.86 8.21
CA ASP A 183 -27.73 -17.26 8.60
C ASP A 183 -26.28 -17.53 9.02
N ILE A 184 -26.04 -17.56 10.33
CA ILE A 184 -24.72 -17.73 10.93
C ILE A 184 -24.10 -19.08 10.55
N GLN A 185 -24.88 -20.16 10.56
CA GLN A 185 -24.38 -21.50 10.25
C GLN A 185 -23.95 -21.60 8.80
N LEU A 186 -24.78 -21.10 7.88
CA LEU A 186 -24.47 -21.07 6.45
C LEU A 186 -23.26 -20.18 6.16
N SER A 187 -23.18 -19.01 6.80
CA SER A 187 -22.08 -18.06 6.63
C SER A 187 -20.74 -18.60 7.16
N ILE A 188 -20.75 -19.36 8.26
CA ILE A 188 -19.56 -20.05 8.77
C ILE A 188 -19.07 -21.09 7.74
N LYS A 189 -19.97 -21.87 7.13
CA LYS A 189 -19.59 -22.85 6.08
C LYS A 189 -19.00 -22.16 4.85
N GLN A 190 -19.61 -21.06 4.39
CA GLN A 190 -19.09 -20.27 3.27
C GLN A 190 -17.71 -19.67 3.58
N ALA A 191 -17.52 -19.14 4.78
CA ALA A 191 -16.25 -18.60 5.24
C ALA A 191 -15.16 -19.68 5.34
N ALA A 192 -15.51 -20.90 5.77
CA ALA A 192 -14.62 -22.05 5.78
C ALA A 192 -14.20 -22.44 4.35
N GLN A 193 -15.16 -22.55 3.42
CA GLN A 193 -14.87 -22.88 2.03
C GLN A 193 -13.97 -21.84 1.36
N TRP A 194 -14.17 -20.55 1.65
CA TRP A 194 -13.31 -19.49 1.15
C TRP A 194 -11.86 -19.65 1.61
N LEU A 195 -11.63 -20.09 2.84
CA LEU A 195 -10.28 -20.37 3.36
C LEU A 195 -9.65 -21.60 2.72
N VAL A 196 -10.43 -22.63 2.39
CA VAL A 196 -9.97 -23.79 1.59
C VAL A 196 -9.45 -23.32 0.23
N SER A 197 -10.20 -22.46 -0.45
CA SER A 197 -9.80 -21.91 -1.76
C SER A 197 -8.67 -20.88 -1.68
N ASN A 198 -8.41 -20.28 -0.51
CA ASN A 198 -7.41 -19.22 -0.32
C ASN A 198 -6.40 -19.58 0.81
N PRO A 199 -5.56 -20.61 0.64
CA PRO A 199 -4.70 -21.12 1.71
C PRO A 199 -3.62 -20.13 2.17
N THR A 200 -3.24 -19.16 1.31
CA THR A 200 -2.28 -18.11 1.67
C THR A 200 -2.90 -17.01 2.55
N LYS A 201 -4.23 -16.93 2.65
CA LYS A 201 -4.97 -15.88 3.38
C LYS A 201 -5.47 -16.31 4.76
N LEU A 202 -4.93 -17.42 5.29
CA LEU A 202 -5.23 -17.93 6.62
C LEU A 202 -5.10 -16.85 7.69
N LYS A 203 -6.11 -16.76 8.57
CA LYS A 203 -6.18 -15.76 9.64
C LYS A 203 -5.88 -16.41 10.97
N LYS A 204 -4.97 -15.79 11.74
CA LYS A 204 -4.64 -16.21 13.11
C LYS A 204 -5.78 -15.97 14.10
N ASN A 205 -6.63 -14.97 13.85
CA ASN A 205 -7.78 -14.62 14.67
C ASN A 205 -9.06 -14.84 13.84
N TYR A 206 -9.67 -16.02 14.00
CA TYR A 206 -10.86 -16.41 13.23
C TYR A 206 -12.12 -15.67 13.72
N ARG A 207 -12.22 -15.33 15.02
CA ARG A 207 -13.37 -14.60 15.58
C ARG A 207 -13.55 -13.26 14.88
N ARG A 208 -12.48 -12.46 14.75
CA ARG A 208 -12.51 -11.18 14.01
C ARG A 208 -12.79 -11.37 12.50
N PHE A 209 -12.33 -12.48 11.93
CA PHE A 209 -12.60 -12.79 10.53
C PHE A 209 -14.08 -13.06 10.28
N LEU A 210 -14.70 -13.89 11.13
CA LEU A 210 -16.12 -14.24 11.06
C LEU A 210 -17.03 -13.04 11.36
N THR A 211 -16.75 -12.24 12.39
CA THR A 211 -17.57 -11.03 12.67
C THR A 211 -17.54 -10.04 11.50
N ASN A 212 -16.39 -9.80 10.89
CA ASN A 212 -16.28 -8.98 9.68
C ASN A 212 -16.93 -9.62 8.44
N TRP A 213 -17.11 -10.94 8.44
CA TRP A 213 -17.81 -11.67 7.38
C TRP A 213 -19.33 -11.50 7.53
N PHE A 214 -19.85 -11.67 8.75
CA PHE A 214 -21.27 -11.49 9.05
C PHE A 214 -21.72 -10.05 8.82
N MET A 215 -20.93 -9.07 9.26
CA MET A 215 -21.20 -7.64 9.02
C MET A 215 -21.40 -7.34 7.52
N ARG A 216 -20.47 -7.78 6.67
CA ARG A 216 -20.57 -7.60 5.21
C ARG A 216 -21.73 -8.39 4.58
N THR A 217 -22.08 -9.53 5.15
CA THR A 217 -23.22 -10.33 4.67
C THR A 217 -24.54 -9.62 4.99
N GLN A 218 -24.65 -9.02 6.18
CA GLN A 218 -25.80 -8.21 6.58
C GLN A 218 -25.95 -6.95 5.71
N GLU A 219 -24.86 -6.20 5.50
CA GLU A 219 -24.86 -5.00 4.65
C GLU A 219 -25.29 -5.29 3.20
N ASN A 220 -25.02 -6.50 2.71
CA ASN A 220 -25.37 -6.93 1.36
C ASN A 220 -26.78 -7.53 1.24
N GLY A 221 -27.65 -7.29 2.24
CA GLY A 221 -29.04 -7.75 2.22
C GLY A 221 -29.31 -9.04 2.99
N GLY A 222 -28.32 -9.60 3.69
CA GLY A 222 -28.49 -10.82 4.47
C GLY A 222 -28.59 -12.09 3.63
N ASN A 223 -28.68 -13.24 4.31
CA ASN A 223 -28.78 -14.56 3.66
C ASN A 223 -29.76 -15.50 4.38
N LYS A 224 -30.60 -14.96 5.28
CA LYS A 224 -31.52 -15.74 6.12
C LYS A 224 -32.92 -15.86 5.51
N GLU A 225 -33.26 -15.01 4.55
CA GLU A 225 -34.51 -15.05 3.80
C GLU A 225 -34.23 -15.40 2.35
N GLY A 226 -34.73 -16.55 1.91
CA GLY A 226 -34.62 -16.99 0.53
C GLY A 226 -35.46 -16.12 -0.40
N GLY A 227 -34.78 -15.26 -1.18
CA GLY A 227 -35.18 -14.88 -2.54
C GLY A 227 -36.10 -13.67 -2.71
N LYS A 228 -35.55 -12.55 -3.20
CA LYS A 228 -35.87 -11.88 -4.49
C LYS A 228 -35.24 -10.47 -4.55
N ASN A 229 -34.74 -10.13 -5.75
CA ASN A 229 -34.33 -8.81 -6.25
C ASN A 229 -32.94 -8.29 -5.81
N GLY A 230 -32.03 -7.88 -6.69
CA GLY A 230 -32.01 -7.81 -8.15
C GLY A 230 -30.66 -7.22 -8.55
N ARG A 231 -29.77 -8.04 -9.14
CA ARG A 231 -28.62 -7.54 -9.90
C ARG A 231 -29.04 -7.63 -11.36
N THR A 232 -29.50 -6.51 -11.93
CA THR A 232 -29.62 -6.34 -13.38
C THR A 232 -28.29 -6.71 -14.02
N LYS A 233 -28.24 -7.88 -14.65
CA LYS A 233 -27.18 -8.21 -15.61
C LYS A 233 -27.35 -7.24 -16.77
N LYS A 234 -26.39 -6.34 -16.95
CA LYS A 234 -26.19 -5.67 -18.25
C LYS A 234 -25.83 -6.76 -19.26
N ASP A 235 -26.59 -6.79 -20.34
CA ASP A 235 -26.39 -7.62 -21.50
C ASP A 235 -24.95 -7.51 -22.01
N ILE A 236 -24.27 -8.65 -22.12
CA ILE A 236 -23.12 -8.81 -23.01
C ILE A 236 -23.46 -10.03 -23.87
N GLY A 237 -23.67 -9.74 -25.16
CA GLY A 237 -24.17 -10.66 -26.17
C GLY A 237 -23.33 -11.94 -26.32
N HIS A 238 -24.06 -13.01 -26.62
CA HIS A 238 -23.52 -14.28 -27.14
C HIS A 238 -22.74 -14.07 -28.45
N PRO A 239 -21.57 -14.70 -28.60
CA PRO A 239 -21.12 -15.21 -29.88
C PRO A 239 -21.39 -16.72 -29.98
N LYS A 240 -22.08 -17.03 -31.08
CA LYS A 240 -22.53 -18.31 -31.62
C LYS A 240 -21.49 -19.45 -31.55
N GLU A 241 -21.99 -20.62 -31.13
CA GLU A 241 -21.78 -21.96 -31.70
C GLU A 241 -20.62 -22.12 -32.69
N PHE A 242 -19.67 -23.00 -32.36
CA PHE A 242 -18.85 -23.71 -33.34
C PHE A 242 -18.91 -25.20 -33.07
N ILE A 243 -19.78 -25.87 -33.82
CA ILE A 243 -19.72 -27.30 -34.10
C ILE A 243 -18.64 -27.51 -35.16
N ARG A 244 -17.65 -28.35 -34.84
CA ARG A 244 -17.17 -29.44 -35.70
C ARG A 244 -16.30 -30.39 -34.91
#